data_AF-A0AAW7D4W5-F1
#
_entry.id   AF-A0AAW7D4W5-F1
#
_cell.length_a   1.000
_cell.length_b   1.000
_cell.length_c   1.000
_cell.angle_alpha   90.00
_cell.angle_beta   90.00
_cell.angle_gamma   90.00
#
_symmetry.space_group_name_H-M   'P 1'
#
loop_
_entity.id
_entity.type
_entity.pdbx_description
1 polymer ?
#
loop_
_entity_poly.entity_id
_entity_poly.type
_entity_poly.pdbx_seq_one_letter_code
_entity_poly.pdbx_strand_id
1 'polypeptide(L)' 'MNPRIIGIKINKLRRYQLILDLYNKYKSDDVPTTVVWRKHIYPVYPISRTTLYEILGTPVKKELAKIEEQKATQMSLF' A
#
# COMPACT_ATOMS: atom_id res chain seq x y z
N MET A 1 -20.08 2.95 9.56
CA MET A 1 -18.72 2.43 9.84
C MET A 1 -17.97 3.48 10.66
N ASN A 2 -17.25 3.10 11.73
CA ASN A 2 -16.58 4.07 12.61
C ASN A 2 -15.54 4.90 11.82
N PRO A 3 -15.61 6.24 11.81
CA PRO A 3 -14.70 7.11 11.05
C PRO A 3 -13.21 6.84 11.35
N ARG A 4 -12.89 6.46 12.60
CA ARG A 4 -11.53 6.12 13.00
C ARG A 4 -11.00 4.88 12.28
N ILE A 5 -11.85 3.86 12.11
CA ILE A 5 -11.48 2.61 11.42
C ILE A 5 -11.20 2.89 9.94
N ILE A 6 -12.01 3.75 9.31
CA ILE A 6 -11.79 4.16 7.91
C ILE A 6 -10.45 4.90 7.78
N GLY A 7 -10.15 5.85 8.67
CA GLY A 7 -8.89 6.59 8.66
C GLY A 7 -7.67 5.66 8.80
N ILE A 8 -7.73 4.69 9.71
CA ILE A 8 -6.67 3.68 9.89
C ILE A 8 -6.48 2.85 8.61
N LYS A 9 -7.57 2.41 7.97
CA LYS A 9 -7.51 1.65 6.72
C LYS A 9 -6.86 2.45 5.59
N ILE A 10 -7.25 3.72 5.42
CA ILE A 10 -6.68 4.62 4.41
C ILE A 10 -5.18 4.81 4.64
N ASN A 11 -4.77 5.10 5.88
CA ASN A 11 -3.36 5.31 6.20
C ASN A 11 -2.53 4.04 5.97
N LYS A 12 -3.09 2.86 6.28
CA LYS A 12 -2.46 1.57 5.94
C LYS A 12 -2.27 1.41 4.43
N LEU A 13 -3.30 1.65 3.63
CA LEU A 13 -3.23 1.54 2.18
C LEU A 13 -2.26 2.56 1.56
N ARG A 14 -2.21 3.79 2.06
CA ARG A 14 -1.24 4.80 1.63
C ARG A 14 0.20 4.37 1.89
N ARG A 15 0.48 3.79 3.07
CA ARG A 15 1.81 3.20 3.34
C ARG A 15 2.15 2.07 2.37
N TYR A 16 1.18 1.22 2.05
CA TYR A 16 1.38 0.13 1.09
C TYR A 16 1.68 0.68 -0.31
N GLN A 17 1.01 1.76 -0.72
CA GLN A 17 1.27 2.44 -1.99
C GLN A 17 2.71 2.97 -2.06
N LEU A 18 3.18 3.67 -1.01
CA LEU A 18 4.55 4.19 -0.96
C LEU A 18 5.61 3.08 -1.06
N ILE A 19 5.36 1.95 -0.41
CA ILE A 19 6.26 0.78 -0.47
C ILE A 19 6.24 0.16 -1.88
N LEU A 20 5.06 0.07 -2.51
CA LEU A 20 4.92 -0.42 -3.89
C LEU A 20 5.65 0.49 -4.88
N ASP A 21 5.53 1.80 -4.74
CA ASP A 21 6.19 2.76 -5.61
C ASP A 21 7.73 2.65 -5.47
N LEU A 22 8.22 2.50 -4.24
CA LEU A 22 9.64 2.25 -3.99
C LEU A 22 10.09 0.92 -4.58
N TYR A 23 9.30 -0.15 -4.40
CA TYR A 23 9.58 -1.46 -4.98
C TYR A 23 9.67 -1.39 -6.51
N ASN A 24 8.67 -0.78 -7.15
CA ASN A 24 8.60 -0.65 -8.61
C ASN A 24 9.74 0.19 -9.18
N LYS A 25 10.21 1.21 -8.44
CA LYS A 25 11.37 2.04 -8.84
C LYS A 25 12.66 1.22 -9.00
N TYR A 26 12.85 0.20 -8.17
CA TYR A 26 14.05 -0.64 -8.16
C TYR A 26 13.81 -2.05 -8.72
N LYS A 27 12.57 -2.35 -9.12
CA LYS A 27 12.23 -3.64 -9.71
C LYS A 27 12.75 -3.68 -11.14
N SER A 28 13.67 -4.60 -11.37
CA SER A 28 14.14 -5.03 -12.69
C SER A 28 13.91 -6.53 -12.80
N ASP A 29 13.78 -7.05 -14.03
CA ASP A 29 13.54 -8.47 -14.29
C ASP A 29 14.67 -9.35 -13.74
N ASP A 30 15.90 -8.84 -13.78
CA ASP A 30 17.09 -9.55 -13.32
C ASP A 30 17.28 -9.52 -11.79
N VAL A 31 16.54 -8.64 -11.08
CA VAL A 31 16.74 -8.43 -9.65
C VAL A 31 15.67 -9.19 -8.84
N PRO A 32 16.09 -10.13 -7.97
CA PRO A 32 15.17 -10.81 -7.07
C PRO A 32 14.51 -9.83 -6.09
N THR A 33 13.22 -10.04 -5.80
CA THR A 33 12.46 -9.25 -4.82
C THR A 33 13.13 -9.20 -3.45
N THR A 34 13.85 -10.26 -3.05
CA THR A 34 14.60 -10.32 -1.79
C THR A 34 15.77 -9.32 -1.75
N VAL A 35 16.42 -9.07 -2.88
CA VAL A 35 17.50 -8.09 -3.00
C VAL A 35 16.94 -6.68 -2.93
N VAL A 36 15.83 -6.41 -3.63
CA VAL A 36 15.14 -5.11 -3.57
C VAL A 36 14.69 -4.82 -2.14
N TRP A 37 14.10 -5.81 -1.47
CA TRP A 37 13.69 -5.69 -0.07
C TRP A 37 14.88 -5.32 0.83
N ARG A 38 15.97 -6.10 0.78
CA ARG A 38 17.13 -5.90 1.66
C ARG A 38 17.85 -4.58 1.42
N LYS A 39 18.01 -4.17 0.16
CA LYS A 39 18.82 -3.00 -0.20
C LYS A 39 18.05 -1.68 -0.19
N HIS A 40 16.77 -1.70 -0.55
CA HIS A 40 16.01 -0.47 -0.79
C HIS A 40 14.81 -0.32 0.15
N ILE A 41 14.07 -1.39 0.42
CA ILE A 41 12.82 -1.28 1.21
C ILE A 41 13.10 -1.30 2.70
N TYR A 42 13.78 -2.33 3.21
CA TYR A 42 14.02 -2.53 4.64
C TYR A 42 14.71 -1.34 5.34
N PRO A 43 15.70 -0.66 4.73
CA PRO A 43 16.32 0.51 5.35
C PRO A 43 15.38 1.71 5.54
N VAL A 44 14.33 1.82 4.70
CA VAL A 44 13.37 2.95 4.73
C VAL A 44 12.10 2.56 5.49
N TYR A 45 11.63 1.35 5.25
CA TYR A 45 10.43 0.77 5.84
C TYR A 45 10.81 -0.55 6.51
N PRO A 46 10.92 -0.60 7.86
CA PRO A 46 11.34 -1.79 8.59
C PRO A 46 10.20 -2.82 8.63
N ILE A 47 9.95 -3.46 7.49
CA ILE A 47 8.93 -4.49 7.29
C ILE A 47 9.58 -5.85 7.05
N SER A 48 8.91 -6.92 7.43
CA SER A 48 9.35 -8.27 7.09
C SER A 48 9.18 -8.55 5.59
N ARG A 49 9.85 -9.60 5.11
CA ARG A 49 9.63 -10.12 3.76
C ARG A 49 8.19 -10.57 3.55
N THR A 50 7.56 -11.19 4.55
CA THR A 50 6.18 -11.65 4.47
C THR A 50 5.23 -10.48 4.23
N THR A 51 5.40 -9.39 4.98
CA THR A 51 4.63 -8.16 4.78
C THR A 51 4.84 -7.55 3.40
N LEU A 52 6.06 -7.62 2.83
CA LEU A 52 6.28 -7.18 1.46
C LEU A 52 5.44 -8.00 0.46
N TYR A 53 5.43 -9.33 0.58
CA TYR A 53 4.59 -10.17 -0.29
C TYR A 53 3.10 -9.90 -0.12
N GLU A 54 2.63 -9.68 1.11
CA GLU A 54 1.25 -9.25 1.37
C GLU A 54 0.93 -7.93 0.66
N ILE A 55 1.85 -6.95 0.73
CA ILE A 55 1.70 -5.65 0.04
C ILE A 55 1.63 -5.85 -1.47
N LEU A 56 2.51 -6.67 -2.05
CA LEU A 56 2.52 -6.99 -3.48
C LEU A 56 1.23 -7.68 -3.95
N GLY A 57 0.65 -8.53 -3.11
CA GLY A 57 -0.63 -9.21 -3.38
C GLY A 57 -1.87 -8.36 -3.10
N THR A 58 -1.73 -7.22 -2.40
CA THR A 58 -2.87 -6.37 -2.04
C THR A 58 -3.20 -5.42 -3.21
N PRO A 59 -4.46 -5.38 -3.70
CA PRO A 59 -4.86 -4.44 -4.75
C PRO A 59 -5.07 -3.03 -4.20
N VAL A 60 -3.99 -2.38 -3.77
CA VAL A 60 -4.00 -1.09 -3.05
C VAL A 60 -4.77 0.01 -3.79
N LYS A 61 -4.53 0.16 -5.11
CA LYS A 61 -5.21 1.16 -5.94
C LYS A 61 -6.73 0.95 -5.98
N LYS A 62 -7.20 -0.30 -6.11
CA LYS A 62 -8.63 -0.62 -6.14
C LYS A 62 -9.29 -0.36 -4.78
N GLU A 63 -8.63 -0.76 -3.70
CA GLU A 63 -9.14 -0.53 -2.34
C GLU A 63 -9.23 0.97 -1.99
N LEU A 64 -8.25 1.78 -2.42
CA LEU A 64 -8.28 3.23 -2.25
C LEU A 64 -9.43 3.86 -3.05
N ALA A 65 -9.58 3.50 -4.33
CA ALA A 65 -10.66 4.01 -5.18
C ALA A 65 -12.03 3.73 -4.57
N LYS A 66 -12.26 2.50 -4.09
CA LYS A 66 -13.51 2.11 -3.43
C LYS A 66 -13.82 2.94 -2.18
N ILE A 67 -12.80 3.30 -1.39
CA ILE A 67 -12.99 4.13 -0.20
C ILE A 67 -13.31 5.58 -0.58
N GLU A 68 -12.66 6.11 -1.62
CA GLU A 68 -12.94 7.46 -2.11
C GLU A 68 -14.34 7.55 -2.74
N GLU A 69 -14.78 6.55 -3.51
CA GLU A 69 -16.16 6.45 -4.03
C GLU A 69 -17.19 6.43 -2.89
N GLN A 70 -16.94 5.63 -1.85
CA GLN A 70 -17.81 5.56 -0.68
C GLN A 70 -17.92 6.91 0.05
N LYS A 71 -16.80 7.64 0.18
CA LYS A 71 -16.81 8.99 0.74
C LYS A 71 -17.57 9.99 -0.14
N ALA A 72 -17.34 9.96 -1.45
CA ALA A 72 -18.01 10.85 -2.39
C ALA A 72 -19.53 10.66 -2.36
N THR A 73 -19.96 9.39 -2.37
CA THR A 73 -21.39 9.03 -2.25
C THR A 73 -21.98 9.51 -0.92
N GLN A 74 -21.23 9.38 0.17
CA GLN A 74 -21.68 9.85 1.48
C GLN A 74 -21.79 11.38 1.52
N MET A 75 -20.88 12.12 0.89
CA MET A 75 -20.94 13.59 0.82
C MET A 75 -22.09 14.10 -0.05
N SER A 76 -22.49 13.38 -1.10
CA SER A 76 -23.62 13.79 -1.96
C SER A 76 -25.00 13.56 -1.34
N LEU A 77 -25.07 12.82 -0.23
CA LEU A 77 -26.31 12.52 0.50
C LEU A 77 -26.64 13.58 1.57
N PHE A 78 -25.77 14.58 1.77
CA PHE A 78 -25.96 15.72 2.67
C PHE A 78 -25.99 17.02 1.86
#